data_AF-A0A959EME1-F1
#
_entry.id   AF-A0A959EME1-F1
#
_cell.length_a   1.000
_cell.length_b   1.000
_cell.length_c   1.000
_cell.angle_alpha   90.00
_cell.angle_beta   90.00
_cell.angle_gamma   90.00
#
_symmetry.space_group_name_H-M   'P 1'
#
loop_
_entity.id
_entity.type
_entity.pdbx_description
1 polymer ?
#
loop_
_entity_poly.entity_id
_entity_poly.type
_entity_poly.pdbx_seq_one_letter_code
_entity_poly.pdbx_strand_id
1 'polypeptide(L)'
;TRGQEEAVAVLDITADFDESNGQLTVTVSATPMEDMSGSYRLNAILSEDGVSGTNSGYNQTNYYAGGGVGAMAGYEFLPGSIPAAQMVYDHVGRALLGGFTGASGSLPADMTAGETYSYTFTTYTIPSSMNWENMHIAAVMHDANNNGRSINAWQKTVLEATTVGTKDVIVNHDLARVAPNPFNDVTNVYLSLEAPAEVNMRVFNAVGQEIAARNYGTLNGQQVLPFDGTRL
;
A
#
# COMPACT_ATOMS: atom_id res chain seq x y z
N THR A 1 -23.20 23.49 -7.09
CA THR A 1 -21.75 23.72 -6.98
C THR A 1 -21.17 22.55 -6.22
N ARG A 2 -20.48 21.61 -6.88
CA ARG A 2 -19.78 20.53 -6.17
C ARG A 2 -18.59 21.20 -5.51
N GLY A 3 -18.72 21.52 -4.21
CA GLY A 3 -17.60 21.99 -3.42
C GLY A 3 -16.54 20.92 -3.45
N GLN A 4 -15.37 21.24 -4.00
CA GLN A 4 -14.18 20.44 -3.81
C GLN A 4 -13.86 20.59 -2.32
N GLU A 5 -14.29 19.61 -1.54
CA GLU A 5 -13.98 19.54 -0.12
C GLU A 5 -12.47 19.31 -0.02
N GLU A 6 -11.77 20.18 0.71
CA GLU A 6 -10.32 20.07 0.89
C GLU A 6 -10.00 18.72 1.53
N ALA A 7 -8.92 18.08 1.07
CA ALA A 7 -8.53 16.77 1.57
C ALA A 7 -8.10 16.91 3.03
N VAL A 8 -8.95 16.46 3.96
CA VAL A 8 -8.72 16.61 5.40
C VAL A 8 -7.48 15.83 5.88
N ALA A 9 -7.14 14.75 5.19
CA ALA A 9 -5.96 13.94 5.44
C ALA A 9 -5.47 13.30 4.14
N VAL A 10 -4.16 13.07 3.98
CA VAL A 10 -3.61 12.22 2.91
C VAL A 10 -3.75 10.77 3.33
N LEU A 11 -4.32 9.93 2.45
CA LEU A 11 -4.40 8.49 2.67
C LEU A 11 -3.36 7.76 1.84
N ASP A 12 -2.78 6.72 2.41
CA ASP A 12 -1.92 5.78 1.68
C ASP A 12 -2.28 4.33 2.01
N ILE A 13 -1.94 3.43 1.09
CA ILE A 13 -2.26 2.01 1.17
C ILE A 13 -0.98 1.21 0.92
N THR A 14 -0.72 0.28 1.84
CA THR A 14 0.32 -0.74 1.71
C THR A 14 -0.32 -2.10 1.96
N ALA A 15 0.19 -3.13 1.30
CA ALA A 15 -0.31 -4.49 1.47
C ALA A 15 0.84 -5.49 1.48
N ASP A 16 0.68 -6.54 2.27
CA ASP A 16 1.53 -7.72 2.27
C ASP A 16 0.72 -8.88 1.73
N PHE A 17 1.17 -9.48 0.63
CA PHE A 17 0.49 -10.59 -0.03
C PHE A 17 1.42 -11.81 -0.06
N ASP A 18 0.98 -12.90 0.57
CA ASP A 18 1.65 -14.19 0.52
C ASP A 18 0.99 -15.08 -0.53
N GLU A 19 1.64 -15.20 -1.69
CA GLU A 19 1.18 -16.01 -2.82
C GLU A 19 1.04 -17.50 -2.46
N SER A 20 1.76 -17.99 -1.46
CA SER A 20 1.77 -19.43 -1.12
C SER A 20 0.47 -19.88 -0.45
N ASN A 21 -0.19 -18.98 0.27
CA ASN A 21 -1.42 -19.26 1.02
C ASN A 21 -2.57 -18.30 0.68
N GLY A 22 -2.36 -17.35 -0.23
CA GLY A 22 -3.35 -16.38 -0.68
C GLY A 22 -3.74 -15.37 0.40
N GLN A 23 -2.90 -15.15 1.40
CA GLN A 23 -3.18 -14.22 2.50
C GLN A 23 -2.78 -12.79 2.13
N LEU A 24 -3.76 -11.90 2.13
CA LEU A 24 -3.58 -10.46 1.96
C LEU A 24 -3.76 -9.75 3.30
N THR A 25 -2.74 -9.02 3.73
CA THR A 25 -2.81 -8.13 4.89
C THR A 25 -2.72 -6.69 4.39
N VAL A 26 -3.73 -5.88 4.68
CA VAL A 26 -3.82 -4.49 4.21
C VAL A 26 -3.56 -3.54 5.36
N THR A 27 -2.71 -2.55 5.14
CA THR A 27 -2.44 -1.46 6.05
C THR A 27 -2.79 -0.14 5.38
N VAL A 28 -3.67 0.63 6.02
CA VAL A 28 -4.07 1.97 5.57
C VAL A 28 -3.46 3.00 6.51
N SER A 29 -2.86 4.02 5.94
CA SER A 29 -2.23 5.13 6.65
C SER A 29 -2.97 6.42 6.36
N ALA A 30 -3.16 7.26 7.37
CA ALA A 30 -3.76 8.58 7.27
C ALA A 30 -2.80 9.63 7.86
N THR A 31 -2.56 10.70 7.11
CA THR A 31 -1.75 11.85 7.53
C THR A 31 -2.62 13.10 7.46
N PRO A 32 -3.17 13.58 8.58
CA PRO A 32 -3.98 14.80 8.62
C PRO A 32 -3.23 16.01 8.07
N MET A 33 -3.92 16.87 7.32
CA MET A 33 -3.33 18.15 6.89
C MET A 33 -3.45 19.24 7.97
N GLU A 34 -4.36 19.06 8.92
CA GLU A 34 -4.62 19.94 10.06
C GLU A 34 -4.81 19.09 11.33
N ASP A 35 -4.76 19.72 12.50
CA ASP A 35 -5.05 19.03 13.75
C ASP A 35 -6.52 18.61 13.76
N MET A 36 -6.76 17.30 13.89
CA MET A 36 -8.10 16.71 13.86
C MET A 36 -8.44 16.15 15.22
N SER A 37 -9.63 16.49 15.72
CA SER A 37 -10.24 15.86 16.89
C SER A 37 -11.60 15.29 16.50
N GLY A 38 -11.91 14.07 16.96
CA GLY A 38 -13.17 13.40 16.63
C GLY A 38 -13.06 11.89 16.55
N SER A 39 -14.17 11.23 16.17
CA SER A 39 -14.19 9.78 15.97
C SER A 39 -14.01 9.48 14.49
N TYR A 40 -12.76 9.45 14.03
CA TYR A 40 -12.42 9.07 12.67
C TYR A 40 -12.13 7.56 12.59
N ARG A 41 -12.48 6.95 11.46
CA ARG A 41 -12.30 5.51 11.23
C ARG A 41 -11.84 5.22 9.82
N LEU A 42 -10.99 4.22 9.66
CA LEU A 42 -10.53 3.71 8.38
C LEU A 42 -11.29 2.45 7.98
N ASN A 43 -11.46 2.29 6.68
CA ASN A 43 -12.06 1.14 6.02
C ASN A 43 -11.21 0.77 4.80
N ALA A 44 -11.09 -0.51 4.49
CA ALA A 44 -10.47 -0.99 3.26
C ALA A 44 -11.44 -1.90 2.50
N ILE A 45 -11.80 -1.49 1.29
CA ILE A 45 -12.73 -2.21 0.41
C ILE A 45 -11.91 -2.92 -0.65
N LEU A 46 -12.08 -4.24 -0.77
CA LEU A 46 -11.50 -5.02 -1.85
C LEU A 46 -12.50 -5.14 -3.00
N SER A 47 -12.07 -4.78 -4.20
CA SER A 47 -12.83 -4.99 -5.43
C SER A 47 -11.99 -5.72 -6.47
N GLU A 48 -12.66 -6.39 -7.42
CA GLU A 48 -12.01 -7.11 -8.52
C GLU A 48 -12.58 -6.63 -9.85
N ASP A 49 -11.69 -6.38 -10.80
CA ASP A 49 -12.02 -6.05 -12.19
C ASP A 49 -11.99 -7.31 -13.08
N GLY A 50 -12.73 -7.27 -14.19
CA GLY A 50 -12.73 -8.39 -15.14
C GLY A 50 -13.47 -9.63 -14.66
N VAL A 51 -14.36 -9.50 -13.67
CA VAL A 51 -15.11 -10.65 -13.14
C VAL A 51 -16.10 -11.13 -14.21
N SER A 52 -15.96 -12.39 -14.59
CA SER A 52 -16.85 -13.05 -15.55
C SER A 52 -17.39 -14.35 -14.98
N GLY A 53 -18.47 -14.86 -15.57
CA GLY A 53 -19.05 -16.13 -15.17
C GLY A 53 -19.87 -16.75 -16.29
N THR A 54 -20.14 -18.04 -16.16
CA THR A 54 -21.01 -18.79 -17.09
C THR A 54 -22.39 -19.08 -16.49
N ASN A 55 -22.57 -18.80 -15.20
CA ASN A 55 -23.81 -19.05 -14.49
C ASN A 55 -24.82 -17.91 -14.71
N SER A 56 -26.12 -18.20 -14.68
CA SER A 56 -27.19 -17.24 -14.97
C SER A 56 -27.25 -16.06 -13.99
N GLY A 57 -26.58 -16.15 -12.84
CA GLY A 57 -26.42 -15.03 -11.90
C GLY A 57 -25.60 -13.86 -12.43
N TYR A 58 -24.85 -14.07 -13.52
CA TYR A 58 -24.10 -13.05 -14.25
C TYR A 58 -24.86 -12.54 -15.49
N ASN A 59 -26.13 -12.91 -15.66
CA ASN A 59 -26.94 -12.35 -16.74
C ASN A 59 -27.29 -10.89 -16.41
N GLN A 60 -27.18 -10.01 -17.39
CA GLN A 60 -27.62 -8.62 -17.28
C GLN A 60 -29.01 -8.45 -17.90
N THR A 61 -29.87 -7.67 -17.26
CA THR A 61 -31.16 -7.30 -17.82
C THR A 61 -30.97 -6.04 -18.66
N ASN A 62 -31.23 -6.15 -19.95
CA ASN A 62 -31.06 -5.08 -20.91
C ASN A 62 -32.39 -4.42 -21.26
N TYR A 63 -32.62 -3.24 -20.70
CA TYR A 63 -33.83 -2.44 -20.97
C TYR A 63 -33.81 -1.71 -22.32
N TYR A 64 -32.67 -1.69 -23.03
CA TYR A 64 -32.55 -1.07 -24.35
C TYR A 64 -32.83 -2.05 -25.50
N ALA A 65 -33.03 -3.33 -25.20
CA ALA A 65 -33.26 -4.37 -26.20
C ALA A 65 -34.41 -4.00 -27.16
N GLY A 66 -34.14 -4.09 -28.46
CA GLY A 66 -35.10 -3.73 -29.50
C GLY A 66 -35.14 -2.23 -29.84
N GLY A 67 -34.30 -1.40 -29.22
CA GLY A 67 -34.04 -0.01 -29.62
C GLY A 67 -35.17 0.99 -29.38
N GLY A 68 -36.28 0.58 -28.75
CA GLY A 68 -37.43 1.44 -28.48
C GLY A 68 -37.14 2.59 -27.50
N VAL A 69 -36.05 2.50 -26.74
CA VAL A 69 -35.62 3.49 -25.72
C VAL A 69 -34.47 4.38 -26.24
N GLY A 70 -34.04 4.19 -27.50
CA GLY A 70 -32.91 4.89 -28.12
C GLY A 70 -31.64 4.05 -28.20
N ALA A 71 -30.61 4.61 -28.84
CA ALA A 71 -29.32 3.95 -29.01
C ALA A 71 -28.50 4.00 -27.71
N MET A 72 -27.88 2.87 -27.36
CA MET A 72 -27.02 2.73 -26.18
C MET A 72 -25.81 1.86 -26.54
N ALA A 73 -24.86 2.43 -27.27
CA ALA A 73 -23.57 1.80 -27.59
C ALA A 73 -23.65 0.35 -28.12
N GLY A 74 -24.73 -0.01 -28.82
CA GLY A 74 -24.95 -1.34 -29.39
C GLY A 74 -25.77 -2.30 -28.52
N TYR A 75 -26.06 -1.95 -27.25
CA TYR A 75 -26.94 -2.72 -26.37
C TYR A 75 -28.37 -2.79 -26.92
N GLU A 76 -28.79 -1.84 -27.74
CA GLU A 76 -30.08 -1.86 -28.42
C GLU A 76 -30.29 -3.05 -29.36
N PHE A 77 -29.18 -3.63 -29.86
CA PHE A 77 -29.18 -4.78 -30.76
C PHE A 77 -29.05 -6.12 -30.02
N LEU A 78 -28.86 -6.09 -28.70
CA LEU A 78 -28.74 -7.28 -27.86
C LEU A 78 -30.10 -7.72 -27.29
N PRO A 79 -30.26 -9.01 -26.93
CA PRO A 79 -31.48 -9.49 -26.29
C PRO A 79 -31.73 -8.82 -24.93
N GLY A 80 -32.98 -8.85 -24.47
CA GLY A 80 -33.39 -8.27 -23.18
C GLY A 80 -32.77 -8.93 -21.95
N SER A 81 -32.19 -10.11 -22.11
CA SER A 81 -31.29 -10.71 -21.14
C SER A 81 -29.98 -11.05 -21.86
N ILE A 82 -28.89 -10.40 -21.45
CA ILE A 82 -27.56 -10.64 -22.00
C ILE A 82 -26.96 -11.83 -21.26
N PRO A 83 -26.58 -12.91 -21.96
CA PRO A 83 -25.98 -14.08 -21.34
C PRO A 83 -24.69 -13.74 -20.58
N ALA A 84 -24.49 -14.40 -19.44
CA ALA A 84 -23.31 -14.31 -18.59
C ALA A 84 -21.97 -14.38 -19.36
N ALA A 85 -21.89 -15.22 -20.39
CA ALA A 85 -20.69 -15.38 -21.22
C ALA A 85 -20.31 -14.12 -22.03
N GLN A 86 -21.19 -13.14 -22.13
CA GLN A 86 -20.96 -11.86 -22.82
C GLN A 86 -20.80 -10.69 -21.85
N MET A 87 -20.81 -10.97 -20.54
CA MET A 87 -20.71 -9.96 -19.49
C MET A 87 -19.39 -10.07 -18.75
N VAL A 88 -18.72 -8.92 -18.63
CA VAL A 88 -17.55 -8.72 -17.79
C VAL A 88 -17.90 -7.58 -16.83
N TYR A 89 -17.65 -7.79 -15.55
CA TYR A 89 -17.97 -6.85 -14.48
C TYR A 89 -16.70 -6.29 -13.88
N ASP A 90 -16.64 -4.96 -13.81
CA ASP A 90 -15.56 -4.25 -13.16
C ASP A 90 -16.00 -3.74 -11.78
N HIS A 91 -15.03 -3.59 -10.88
CA HIS A 91 -15.14 -3.10 -9.51
C HIS A 91 -16.10 -3.90 -8.64
N VAL A 92 -16.12 -5.23 -8.80
CA VAL A 92 -16.98 -6.13 -8.02
C VAL A 92 -16.43 -6.25 -6.60
N GLY A 93 -17.21 -5.80 -5.61
CA GLY A 93 -16.84 -5.91 -4.20
C GLY A 93 -16.63 -7.36 -3.75
N ARG A 94 -15.44 -7.65 -3.20
CA ARG A 94 -15.04 -8.97 -2.69
C ARG A 94 -15.02 -9.03 -1.17
N ALA A 95 -14.58 -7.96 -0.53
CA ALA A 95 -14.52 -7.87 0.92
C ALA A 95 -14.63 -6.43 1.41
N LEU A 96 -15.11 -6.28 2.64
CA LEU A 96 -15.22 -5.01 3.34
C LEU A 96 -14.48 -5.12 4.68
N LEU A 97 -13.23 -4.68 4.71
CA LEU A 97 -12.37 -4.77 5.88
C LEU A 97 -12.59 -3.53 6.75
N GLY A 98 -13.23 -3.71 7.91
CA GLY A 98 -13.64 -2.62 8.80
C GLY A 98 -15.14 -2.33 8.79
N GLY A 99 -15.93 -3.03 7.96
CA GLY A 99 -17.39 -2.91 7.94
C GLY A 99 -17.90 -1.62 7.31
N PHE A 100 -19.20 -1.34 7.40
CA PHE A 100 -19.84 -0.21 6.69
C PHE A 100 -19.49 1.17 7.23
N THR A 101 -19.03 1.27 8.48
CA THR A 101 -18.76 2.54 9.17
C THR A 101 -17.28 2.71 9.53
N GLY A 102 -16.41 1.85 8.99
CA GLY A 102 -14.99 1.78 9.33
C GLY A 102 -14.69 1.10 10.65
N ALA A 103 -13.46 0.61 10.78
CA ALA A 103 -13.00 -0.12 11.96
C ALA A 103 -12.93 0.81 13.18
N SER A 104 -13.65 0.46 14.25
CA SER A 104 -13.62 1.22 15.49
C SER A 104 -12.23 1.19 16.12
N GLY A 105 -11.69 2.35 16.49
CA GLY A 105 -10.34 2.46 17.06
C GLY A 105 -9.21 2.32 16.05
N SER A 106 -9.49 2.42 14.74
CA SER A 106 -8.45 2.45 13.70
C SER A 106 -7.63 3.74 13.70
N LEU A 107 -8.21 4.84 14.19
CA LEU A 107 -7.52 6.11 14.40
C LEU A 107 -7.73 6.59 15.85
N PRO A 108 -6.76 7.32 16.43
CA PRO A 108 -6.93 7.96 17.72
C PRO A 108 -7.96 9.10 17.65
N ALA A 109 -8.46 9.52 18.81
CA ALA A 109 -9.45 10.59 18.90
C ALA A 109 -8.87 11.97 18.53
N ASP A 110 -7.58 12.16 18.80
CA ASP A 110 -6.83 13.36 18.49
C ASP A 110 -5.66 12.97 17.58
N MET A 111 -5.50 13.69 16.48
CA MET A 111 -4.45 13.49 15.50
C MET A 111 -3.80 14.83 15.15
N THR A 112 -2.47 14.88 15.16
CA THR A 112 -1.71 16.09 14.86
C THR A 112 -1.42 16.21 13.37
N ALA A 113 -1.48 17.44 12.84
CA ALA A 113 -1.16 17.74 11.46
C ALA A 113 0.23 17.21 11.06
N GLY A 114 0.30 16.49 9.95
CA GLY A 114 1.54 15.95 9.40
C GLY A 114 2.05 14.66 10.06
N GLU A 115 1.45 14.19 11.15
CA GLU A 115 1.75 12.87 11.71
C GLU A 115 0.98 11.77 10.98
N THR A 116 1.63 10.63 10.74
CA THR A 116 1.01 9.48 10.07
C THR A 116 0.50 8.47 11.09
N TYR A 117 -0.80 8.17 11.02
CA TYR A 117 -1.45 7.13 11.81
C TYR A 117 -1.84 5.98 10.88
N SER A 118 -1.47 4.75 11.25
CA SER A 118 -1.72 3.57 10.42
C SER A 118 -2.55 2.53 11.15
N TYR A 119 -3.36 1.82 10.39
CA TYR A 119 -4.16 0.70 10.87
C TYR A 119 -4.02 -0.50 9.93
N THR A 120 -3.64 -1.63 10.51
CA THR A 120 -3.54 -2.91 9.78
C THR A 120 -4.79 -3.72 10.03
N PHE A 121 -5.49 -4.07 8.95
CA PHE A 121 -6.69 -4.88 9.01
C PHE A 121 -6.36 -6.37 9.20
N THR A 122 -7.33 -7.13 9.70
CA THR A 122 -7.24 -8.59 9.77
C THR A 122 -6.98 -9.17 8.39
N THR A 123 -6.08 -10.15 8.32
CA THR A 123 -5.72 -10.86 7.10
C THR A 123 -6.94 -11.43 6.39
N TYR A 124 -7.04 -11.19 5.09
CA TYR A 124 -8.06 -11.72 4.21
C TYR A 124 -7.46 -12.79 3.30
N THR A 125 -8.04 -13.98 3.30
CA THR A 125 -7.65 -15.05 2.37
C THR A 125 -8.37 -14.87 1.05
N ILE A 126 -7.63 -14.54 -0.01
CA ILE A 126 -8.14 -14.45 -1.38
C ILE A 126 -8.44 -15.87 -1.87
N PRO A 127 -9.69 -16.21 -2.20
CA PRO A 127 -10.02 -17.51 -2.77
C PRO A 127 -9.36 -17.70 -4.13
N SER A 128 -8.98 -18.94 -4.47
CA SER A 128 -8.33 -19.27 -5.75
C SER A 128 -9.18 -19.01 -7.00
N SER A 129 -10.47 -18.72 -6.84
CA SER A 129 -11.37 -18.31 -7.91
C SER A 129 -11.27 -16.83 -8.28
N MET A 130 -10.56 -16.02 -7.49
CA MET A 130 -10.37 -14.58 -7.73
C MET A 130 -8.98 -14.34 -8.33
N ASN A 131 -8.86 -13.37 -9.23
CA ASN A 131 -7.58 -12.95 -9.76
C ASN A 131 -7.04 -11.75 -8.98
N TRP A 132 -6.05 -11.98 -8.12
CA TRP A 132 -5.45 -10.93 -7.29
C TRP A 132 -4.78 -9.82 -8.11
N GLU A 133 -4.30 -10.10 -9.33
CA GLU A 133 -3.70 -9.09 -10.21
C GLU A 133 -4.71 -8.02 -10.67
N ASN A 134 -5.99 -8.40 -10.73
CA ASN A 134 -7.09 -7.50 -11.08
C ASN A 134 -7.79 -6.93 -9.84
N MET A 135 -7.23 -7.13 -8.65
CA MET A 135 -7.83 -6.62 -7.42
C MET A 135 -7.35 -5.22 -7.10
N HIS A 136 -8.28 -4.43 -6.57
CA HIS A 136 -8.04 -3.09 -6.07
C HIS A 136 -8.43 -2.99 -4.60
N ILE A 137 -7.72 -2.11 -3.90
CA ILE A 137 -7.95 -1.75 -2.51
C ILE A 137 -8.35 -0.28 -2.50
N ALA A 138 -9.57 0.00 -2.03
CA ALA A 138 -10.03 1.36 -1.77
C ALA A 138 -10.03 1.62 -0.27
N ALA A 139 -9.13 2.49 0.19
CA ALA A 139 -9.13 3.01 1.54
C ALA A 139 -10.13 4.16 1.66
N VAL A 140 -10.95 4.14 2.71
CA VAL A 140 -11.92 5.20 2.99
C VAL A 140 -11.79 5.63 4.43
N MET A 141 -11.71 6.95 4.64
CA MET A 141 -11.77 7.57 5.95
C MET A 141 -13.18 8.08 6.21
N HIS A 142 -13.75 7.66 7.33
CA HIS A 142 -15.10 8.02 7.77
C HIS A 142 -15.04 8.93 8.99
N ASP A 143 -15.93 9.92 9.03
CA ASP A 143 -16.29 10.65 10.24
C ASP A 143 -17.49 9.96 10.90
N ALA A 144 -17.22 9.24 11.99
CA ALA A 144 -18.24 8.52 12.73
C ALA A 144 -19.18 9.44 13.53
N ASN A 145 -18.82 10.71 13.74
CA ASN A 145 -19.69 11.69 14.40
C ASN A 145 -20.81 12.18 13.48
N ASN A 146 -20.66 12.03 12.16
CA ASN A 146 -21.58 12.55 11.15
C ASN A 146 -22.19 11.42 10.30
N ASN A 147 -22.83 10.46 10.97
CA ASN A 147 -23.49 9.28 10.37
C ASN A 147 -22.55 8.40 9.51
N GLY A 148 -21.24 8.42 9.75
CA GLY A 148 -20.27 7.63 8.97
C GLY A 148 -19.96 8.23 7.59
N ARG A 149 -20.14 9.55 7.43
CA ARG A 149 -19.79 10.28 6.21
C ARG A 149 -18.34 9.99 5.82
N SER A 150 -18.12 9.57 4.58
CA SER A 150 -16.79 9.46 4.00
C SER A 150 -16.21 10.85 3.78
N ILE A 151 -15.06 11.13 4.37
CA ILE A 151 -14.37 12.43 4.29
C ILE A 151 -13.15 12.38 3.37
N ASN A 152 -12.57 11.21 3.15
CA ASN A 152 -11.58 11.00 2.11
C ASN A 152 -11.57 9.54 1.63
N ALA A 153 -11.08 9.32 0.41
CA ALA A 153 -10.85 7.99 -0.12
C ALA A 153 -9.61 7.98 -1.04
N TRP A 154 -8.92 6.84 -1.06
CA TRP A 154 -7.79 6.58 -1.95
C TRP A 154 -7.85 5.15 -2.46
N GLN A 155 -7.34 4.88 -3.66
CA GLN A 155 -7.36 3.54 -4.25
C GLN A 155 -5.98 3.20 -4.82
N LYS A 156 -5.59 1.93 -4.66
CA LYS A 156 -4.45 1.31 -5.34
C LYS A 156 -4.85 -0.07 -5.84
N THR A 157 -4.20 -0.58 -6.87
CA THR A 157 -4.21 -2.02 -7.14
C THR A 157 -3.52 -2.78 -6.00
N VAL A 158 -3.85 -4.06 -5.82
CA VAL A 158 -3.10 -4.92 -4.87
C VAL A 158 -1.62 -4.93 -5.24
N LEU A 159 -1.30 -4.98 -6.54
CA LEU A 159 0.08 -4.97 -7.04
C LEU A 159 0.84 -3.68 -6.66
N GLU A 160 0.23 -2.50 -6.81
CA GLU A 160 0.84 -1.23 -6.38
C GLU A 160 1.00 -1.14 -4.87
N ALA A 161 0.07 -1.73 -4.11
CA ALA A 161 0.11 -1.73 -2.66
C ALA A 161 1.18 -2.69 -2.09
N THR A 162 1.46 -3.79 -2.78
CA THR A 162 2.55 -4.74 -2.43
C THR A 162 3.91 -4.28 -2.94
N THR A 163 3.93 -3.56 -4.06
CA THR A 163 5.12 -2.95 -4.64
C THR A 163 5.40 -1.60 -4.00
N VAL A 164 5.59 -1.57 -2.68
CA VAL A 164 6.17 -0.40 -2.00
C VAL A 164 7.60 -0.23 -2.50
N GLY A 165 7.81 0.79 -3.33
CA GLY A 165 9.10 1.15 -3.89
C GLY A 165 10.13 1.31 -2.79
N THR A 166 11.05 0.33 -2.73
CA THR A 166 12.07 0.16 -1.68
C THR A 166 11.46 0.07 -0.28
N LYS A 167 11.69 -1.08 0.38
CA LYS A 167 12.05 -1.01 1.79
C LYS A 167 13.13 0.07 1.86
N ASP A 168 12.82 1.24 2.42
CA ASP A 168 13.81 1.88 3.25
C ASP A 168 14.18 0.79 4.24
N VAL A 169 15.28 0.10 3.97
CA VAL A 169 16.10 -0.38 5.06
C VAL A 169 16.26 0.89 5.85
N ILE A 170 15.53 1.00 6.96
CA ILE A 170 15.87 1.92 8.02
C ILE A 170 17.27 1.44 8.39
N VAL A 171 18.26 1.91 7.62
CA VAL A 171 19.62 2.04 8.07
C VAL A 171 19.39 3.06 9.15
N ASN A 172 19.11 2.55 10.35
CA ASN A 172 19.03 3.36 11.54
C ASN A 172 20.27 4.25 11.41
N HIS A 173 20.09 5.56 11.25
CA HIS A 173 21.21 6.45 10.93
C HIS A 173 22.26 6.39 12.07
N ASP A 174 21.87 5.81 13.21
CA ASP A 174 22.71 5.44 14.33
C ASP A 174 23.47 4.11 14.16
N LEU A 175 22.96 3.13 13.40
CA LEU A 175 23.63 1.85 13.16
C LEU A 175 24.92 2.03 12.38
N ALA A 176 24.90 2.81 11.29
CA ALA A 176 26.07 3.04 10.45
C ALA A 176 26.07 4.45 9.84
N ARG A 177 27.14 5.21 10.08
CA ARG A 177 27.37 6.52 9.44
C ARG A 177 28.79 6.60 8.91
N VAL A 178 28.98 7.27 7.79
CA VAL A 178 30.30 7.46 7.17
C VAL A 178 30.63 8.95 7.17
N ALA A 179 31.74 9.34 7.81
CA ALA A 179 32.16 10.73 7.83
C ALA A 179 33.70 10.89 7.85
N PRO A 180 34.25 11.89 7.13
CA PRO A 180 33.53 12.77 6.20
C PRO A 180 33.16 12.03 4.90
N ASN A 181 32.02 12.38 4.30
CA ASN A 181 31.65 12.00 2.94
C ASN A 181 31.12 13.27 2.26
N PRO A 182 31.78 13.84 1.23
CA PRO A 182 33.01 13.39 0.55
C PRO A 182 34.27 13.36 1.43
N PHE A 183 35.25 12.52 1.09
CA PHE A 183 36.55 12.43 1.77
C PHE A 183 37.71 12.62 0.78
N ASN A 184 38.86 13.08 1.29
CA ASN A 184 40.09 13.16 0.51
C ASN A 184 40.88 11.85 0.61
N ASP A 185 41.46 11.58 1.77
CA ASP A 185 42.36 10.43 1.97
C ASP A 185 41.72 9.34 2.86
N VAL A 186 41.05 9.75 3.94
CA VAL A 186 40.49 8.84 4.94
C VAL A 186 39.06 9.23 5.27
N THR A 187 38.17 8.23 5.40
CA THR A 187 36.83 8.37 5.97
C THR A 187 36.63 7.37 7.10
N ASN A 188 35.79 7.70 8.07
CA ASN A 188 35.47 6.81 9.19
C ASN A 188 34.06 6.26 9.02
N VAL A 189 33.94 4.94 9.17
CA VAL A 189 32.66 4.25 9.30
C VAL A 189 32.39 4.06 10.78
N TYR A 190 31.41 4.78 11.31
CA TYR A 190 30.94 4.61 12.68
C TYR A 190 29.82 3.58 12.67
N LEU A 191 29.93 2.58 13.53
CA LEU A 191 28.98 1.48 13.65
C LEU A 191 28.46 1.40 15.09
N SER A 192 27.16 1.27 15.31
CA SER A 192 26.56 1.12 16.65
C SER A 192 25.76 -0.18 16.74
N LEU A 193 26.36 -1.22 17.30
CA LEU A 193 25.77 -2.55 17.40
C LEU A 193 25.11 -2.77 18.77
N GLU A 194 23.81 -3.09 18.79
CA GLU A 194 23.05 -3.40 20.01
C GLU A 194 23.45 -4.76 20.63
N ALA A 195 23.95 -5.69 19.82
CA ALA A 195 24.41 -7.02 20.23
C ALA A 195 25.69 -7.42 19.47
N PRO A 196 26.48 -8.40 19.96
CA PRO A 196 27.66 -8.88 19.24
C PRO A 196 27.29 -9.47 17.87
N ALA A 197 27.89 -8.95 16.79
CA ALA A 197 27.61 -9.37 15.41
C ALA A 197 28.87 -9.40 14.55
N GLU A 198 28.93 -10.29 13.56
CA GLU A 198 30.05 -10.33 12.59
C GLU A 198 29.93 -9.20 11.57
N VAL A 199 31.00 -8.44 11.37
CA VAL A 199 31.02 -7.23 10.53
C VAL A 199 31.97 -7.41 9.35
N ASN A 200 31.41 -7.31 8.14
CA ASN A 200 32.16 -7.30 6.89
C ASN A 200 31.90 -5.98 6.14
N MET A 201 32.97 -5.26 5.79
CA MET A 201 32.91 -4.02 5.04
C MET A 201 33.37 -4.27 3.60
N ARG A 202 32.50 -3.96 2.64
CA ARG A 202 32.81 -4.01 1.20
C ARG A 202 32.56 -2.64 0.58
N VAL A 203 33.49 -2.19 -0.25
CA VAL A 203 33.44 -0.90 -0.92
C VAL A 203 33.31 -1.16 -2.42
N PHE A 204 32.40 -0.44 -3.07
CA PHE A 204 32.12 -0.56 -4.50
C PHE A 204 32.37 0.78 -5.22
N ASN A 205 32.79 0.73 -6.48
CA ASN A 205 32.82 1.91 -7.34
C ASN A 205 31.43 2.23 -7.91
N ALA A 206 31.30 3.37 -8.61
CA ALA A 206 30.04 3.81 -9.22
C ALA A 206 29.49 2.85 -10.30
N VAL A 207 30.29 1.88 -10.75
CA VAL A 207 29.92 0.85 -11.74
C VAL A 207 29.58 -0.48 -11.05
N GLY A 208 29.58 -0.53 -9.70
CA GLY A 208 29.25 -1.72 -8.91
C GLY A 208 30.38 -2.75 -8.81
N GLN A 209 31.61 -2.40 -9.18
CA GLN A 209 32.77 -3.29 -8.99
C GLN A 209 33.31 -3.14 -7.56
N GLU A 210 33.58 -4.26 -6.90
CA GLU A 210 34.18 -4.29 -5.56
C GLU A 210 35.64 -3.81 -5.62
N ILE A 211 35.97 -2.74 -4.90
CA ILE A 211 37.31 -2.12 -4.87
C ILE A 211 38.07 -2.41 -3.57
N ALA A 212 37.35 -2.74 -2.48
CA ALA A 212 37.97 -3.18 -1.24
C ALA A 212 37.00 -4.03 -0.41
N ALA A 213 37.53 -5.04 0.29
CA ALA A 213 36.81 -5.80 1.29
C ALA A 213 37.66 -6.02 2.54
N ARG A 214 37.04 -5.86 3.72
CA ARG A 214 37.66 -6.16 5.02
C ARG A 214 36.66 -6.82 5.94
N ASN A 215 37.07 -7.95 6.53
CA ASN A 215 36.34 -8.61 7.61
C ASN A 215 36.90 -8.14 8.96
N TYR A 216 36.04 -7.60 9.83
CA TYR A 216 36.38 -7.13 11.17
C TYR A 216 36.00 -8.14 12.27
N GLY A 217 35.43 -9.29 11.90
CA GLY A 217 34.99 -10.32 12.83
C GLY A 217 33.82 -9.86 13.69
N THR A 218 33.66 -10.45 14.87
CA THR A 218 32.57 -10.12 15.81
C THR A 218 32.87 -8.81 16.54
N LEU A 219 32.06 -7.78 16.29
CA LEU A 219 32.09 -6.49 16.96
C LEU A 219 30.85 -6.29 17.84
N ASN A 220 30.91 -5.39 18.81
CA ASN A 220 29.78 -5.00 19.66
C ASN A 220 29.91 -3.53 20.11
N GLY A 221 28.78 -2.88 20.42
CA GLY A 221 28.75 -1.50 20.88
C GLY A 221 29.12 -0.49 19.80
N GLN A 222 29.60 0.69 20.21
CA GLN A 222 30.05 1.74 19.29
C GLN A 222 31.48 1.46 18.80
N GLN A 223 31.65 1.40 17.49
CA GLN A 223 32.91 1.13 16.80
C GLN A 223 33.19 2.23 15.78
N VAL A 224 34.46 2.56 15.60
CA VAL A 224 34.91 3.49 14.56
C VAL A 224 35.95 2.77 13.70
N LEU A 225 35.59 2.54 12.45
CA LEU A 225 36.41 1.80 11.49
C LEU A 225 36.99 2.79 10.47
N PRO A 226 38.28 3.13 10.55
CA PRO A 226 38.91 4.01 9.57
C PRO A 226 39.08 3.27 8.24
N PHE A 227 38.74 3.95 7.16
CA PHE A 227 38.96 3.52 5.79
C PHE A 227 39.89 4.51 5.08
N ASP A 228 41.04 4.02 4.63
CA ASP A 228 42.02 4.77 3.85
C ASP A 228 41.80 4.50 2.36
N GLY A 229 41.36 5.53 1.64
CA GLY A 229 41.07 5.49 0.21
C GLY A 229 42.20 5.99 -0.68
N THR A 230 43.38 6.30 -0.14
CA THR A 230 44.55 6.77 -0.94
C THR A 230 45.05 5.75 -1.96
N ARG A 231 44.59 4.50 -1.86
CA ARG A 231 45.00 3.36 -2.69
C ARG A 231 43.87 2.78 -3.55
N LEU A 232 42.73 3.48 -3.62
CA LEU A 232 41.61 3.15 -4.51
C LEU A 232 41.86 3.69 -5.94
#